data_AF-A0A3P6D7N1-F1
#
_entry.id   AF-A0A3P6D7N1-F1
#
_cell.length_a   1.000
_cell.length_b   1.000
_cell.length_c   1.000
_cell.angle_alpha   90.00
_cell.angle_beta   90.00
_cell.angle_gamma   90.00
#
_symmetry.space_group_name_H-M   'P 1'
#
loop_
_entity.id
_entity.type
_entity.pdbx_description
1 polymer ?
#
loop_
_entity_poly.entity_id
_entity_poly.type
_entity_poly.pdbx_seq_one_letter_code
_entity_poly.pdbx_strand_id
1 'polypeptide(L)'
;KIDYGGGDECFPESRWMPPSGVQVGTVYNGLGDPTTPGWASVDGCERLSEESVELRGDSPGIPSLPISAADAEVILRSVVGGIGPGILNLSYVGKTVIAEIENVIGVIEGEQEPDR
;
A
#
# COMPACT_ATOMS: atom_id res chain seq x y z
N LYS A 1 8.17 25.68 9.17
CA LYS A 1 6.70 25.61 9.37
C LYS A 1 6.27 24.29 8.74
N ILE A 2 5.66 23.40 9.54
CA ILE A 2 5.33 22.03 9.12
C ILE A 2 3.96 22.10 8.46
N ASP A 3 3.90 22.05 7.13
CA ASP A 3 2.64 22.16 6.39
C ASP A 3 2.29 20.84 5.73
N TYR A 4 1.79 19.89 6.53
CA TYR A 4 1.18 18.64 6.05
C TYR A 4 -0.34 18.79 5.91
N GLY A 5 -0.77 19.94 5.37
CA GLY A 5 -2.13 20.14 4.88
C GLY A 5 -2.88 21.34 5.45
N GLY A 6 -2.42 22.01 6.51
CA GLY A 6 -2.98 23.34 6.84
C GLY A 6 -3.12 23.74 8.32
N GLY A 7 -2.05 23.67 9.12
CA GLY A 7 -2.05 24.24 10.47
C GLY A 7 -0.76 23.99 11.26
N ASP A 8 -0.54 24.75 12.32
CA ASP A 8 0.61 24.56 13.23
C ASP A 8 0.42 23.36 14.19
N GLU A 9 -0.81 22.83 14.29
CA GLU A 9 -1.18 21.69 15.15
C GLU A 9 -1.51 20.46 14.30
N CYS A 10 -1.14 19.27 14.78
CA CYS A 10 -1.39 17.97 14.15
C CYS A 10 -2.32 17.12 15.03
N PHE A 11 -2.76 15.95 14.52
CA PHE A 11 -3.47 14.97 15.34
C PHE A 11 -2.68 14.64 16.63
N PRO A 12 -3.33 14.57 17.81
CA PRO A 12 -4.78 14.55 18.03
C PRO A 12 -5.49 15.92 18.09
N GLU A 13 -4.75 17.03 18.20
CA GLU A 13 -5.34 18.36 18.39
C GLU A 13 -6.00 18.92 17.12
N SER A 14 -5.61 18.39 15.94
CA SER A 14 -6.19 18.77 14.66
C SER A 14 -6.37 17.56 13.71
N ARG A 15 -6.97 17.82 12.54
CA ARG A 15 -7.14 16.82 11.46
C ARG A 15 -5.87 16.51 10.65
N TRP A 16 -4.79 17.26 10.87
CA TRP A 16 -3.59 17.17 10.02
C TRP A 16 -2.68 16.02 10.43
N MET A 17 -2.02 15.42 9.44
CA MET A 17 -1.13 14.27 9.66
C MET A 17 0.08 14.70 10.50
N PRO A 18 0.40 14.00 11.60
CA PRO A 18 1.59 14.30 12.38
C PRO A 18 2.86 14.05 11.55
N PRO A 19 3.99 14.73 11.83
CA PRO A 19 5.23 14.55 11.07
C PRO A 19 5.77 13.11 11.09
N SER A 20 5.44 12.34 12.14
CA SER A 20 5.75 10.92 12.28
C SER A 20 4.78 9.98 11.55
N GLY A 21 3.69 10.51 10.99
CA GLY A 21 2.70 9.74 10.24
C GLY A 21 3.29 9.19 8.94
N VAL A 22 2.94 7.94 8.63
CA VAL A 22 3.33 7.24 7.40
C VAL A 22 2.07 6.81 6.68
N GLN A 23 1.90 7.23 5.43
CA GLN A 23 0.82 6.73 4.58
C GLN A 23 1.17 5.32 4.09
N VAL A 24 0.37 4.33 4.51
CA VAL A 24 0.48 2.95 4.01
C VAL A 24 -0.42 2.75 2.80
N GLY A 25 -0.11 1.72 2.00
CA GLY A 25 -0.91 1.36 0.84
C GLY A 25 -0.24 0.26 0.03
N THR A 26 -1.02 -0.39 -0.83
CA THR A 26 -0.47 -1.33 -1.79
C THR A 26 0.21 -0.60 -2.93
N VAL A 27 1.32 -1.17 -3.41
CA VAL A 27 2.02 -0.77 -4.64
C VAL A 27 1.79 -1.78 -5.78
N TYR A 28 0.90 -2.74 -5.54
CA TYR A 28 0.42 -3.70 -6.53
C TYR A 28 -0.49 -3.00 -7.53
N ASN A 29 -0.20 -3.15 -8.82
CA ASN A 29 -0.96 -2.54 -9.92
C ASN A 29 -2.05 -3.45 -10.50
N GLY A 30 -2.14 -4.70 -10.07
CA GLY A 30 -3.19 -5.62 -10.52
C GLY A 30 -4.49 -5.50 -9.71
N LEU A 31 -5.45 -6.35 -10.03
CA LEU A 31 -6.75 -6.41 -9.36
C LEU A 31 -6.97 -7.78 -8.71
N GLY A 32 -7.51 -7.77 -7.50
CA GLY A 32 -7.81 -8.99 -6.75
C GLY A 32 -6.56 -9.68 -6.20
N ASP A 33 -6.69 -10.98 -5.96
CA ASP A 33 -5.59 -11.82 -5.49
C ASP A 33 -4.56 -12.03 -6.62
N PRO A 34 -3.28 -11.65 -6.41
CA PRO A 34 -2.24 -11.80 -7.43
C PRO A 34 -2.04 -13.23 -7.93
N THR A 35 -2.37 -14.23 -7.11
CA THR A 35 -2.19 -15.65 -7.42
C THR A 35 -3.41 -16.28 -8.12
N THR A 36 -4.55 -15.58 -8.21
CA THR A 36 -5.76 -16.07 -8.90
C THR A 36 -6.33 -15.01 -9.85
N PRO A 37 -5.56 -14.56 -10.86
CA PRO A 37 -5.95 -13.43 -11.70
C PRO A 37 -7.16 -13.78 -12.58
N GLY A 38 -8.33 -13.23 -12.23
CA GLY A 38 -9.56 -13.36 -13.02
C GLY A 38 -10.47 -14.52 -12.62
N TRP A 39 -10.14 -15.28 -11.57
CA TRP A 39 -11.03 -16.28 -10.98
C TRP A 39 -11.12 -16.15 -9.46
N ALA A 40 -12.10 -16.84 -8.87
CA ALA A 40 -12.35 -16.76 -7.44
C ALA A 40 -11.24 -17.46 -6.63
N SER A 41 -10.73 -16.77 -5.61
CA SER A 41 -9.75 -17.29 -4.66
C SER A 41 -10.47 -18.12 -3.58
N VAL A 42 -10.81 -19.36 -3.92
CA VAL A 42 -11.54 -20.31 -3.06
C VAL A 42 -10.66 -21.50 -2.67
N ASP A 43 -11.08 -22.27 -1.68
CA ASP A 43 -10.37 -23.48 -1.27
C ASP A 43 -10.21 -24.47 -2.44
N GLY A 44 -8.97 -24.94 -2.62
CA GLY A 44 -8.62 -25.87 -3.69
C GLY A 44 -8.52 -25.25 -5.09
N CYS A 45 -8.64 -23.92 -5.23
CA CYS A 45 -8.42 -23.26 -6.51
C CYS A 45 -6.97 -23.41 -7.00
N GLU A 46 -6.78 -23.33 -8.32
CA GLU A 46 -5.46 -23.17 -8.91
C GLU A 46 -4.88 -21.80 -8.53
N ARG A 47 -3.64 -21.81 -8.07
CA ARG A 47 -2.87 -20.61 -7.74
C ARG A 47 -1.60 -20.57 -8.57
N LEU A 48 -1.30 -19.39 -9.11
CA LEU A 48 -0.02 -19.14 -9.75
C LEU A 48 1.13 -19.27 -8.76
N SER A 49 2.29 -19.74 -9.24
CA SER A 49 3.53 -19.72 -8.46
C SER A 49 4.02 -18.29 -8.26
N GLU A 50 4.82 -18.05 -7.21
CA GLU A 50 5.41 -16.74 -6.92
C GLU A 50 6.19 -16.19 -8.13
N GLU A 51 7.00 -17.02 -8.78
CA GLU A 51 7.72 -16.66 -10.01
C GLU A 51 6.76 -16.21 -11.13
N SER A 52 5.65 -16.93 -11.31
CA SER A 52 4.66 -16.56 -12.33
C SER A 52 3.99 -15.22 -12.00
N VAL A 53 3.73 -14.94 -10.71
CA VAL A 53 3.18 -13.66 -10.25
C VAL A 53 4.17 -12.51 -10.48
N GLU A 54 5.45 -12.71 -10.18
CA GLU A 54 6.50 -11.72 -10.42
C GLU A 54 6.64 -11.37 -11.91
N LEU A 55 6.61 -12.40 -12.78
CA LEU A 55 6.70 -12.22 -14.23
C LEU A 55 5.52 -11.46 -14.84
N ARG A 56 4.36 -11.42 -14.17
CA ARG A 56 3.20 -10.62 -14.62
C ARG A 56 3.48 -9.12 -14.55
N GLY A 57 4.45 -8.69 -13.74
CA GLY A 57 4.87 -7.28 -13.66
C GLY A 57 3.87 -6.36 -12.94
N ASP A 58 2.85 -6.92 -12.28
CA ASP A 58 1.90 -6.17 -11.47
C ASP A 58 2.50 -5.73 -10.12
N SER A 59 3.53 -6.44 -9.65
CA SER A 59 4.30 -6.11 -8.44
C SER A 59 5.55 -5.30 -8.80
N PRO A 60 5.99 -4.36 -7.94
CA PRO A 60 7.20 -3.59 -8.21
C PRO A 60 8.45 -4.48 -8.20
N GLY A 61 9.30 -4.34 -9.23
CA GLY A 61 10.58 -5.05 -9.31
C GLY A 61 11.69 -4.45 -8.44
N ILE A 62 11.40 -3.41 -7.66
CA ILE A 62 12.32 -2.76 -6.73
C ILE A 62 11.63 -2.57 -5.38
N PRO A 63 12.38 -2.54 -4.26
CA PRO A 63 11.81 -2.22 -2.96
C PRO A 63 11.12 -0.84 -2.96
N SER A 64 9.94 -0.79 -2.34
CA SER A 64 9.19 0.45 -2.12
C SER A 64 8.82 0.53 -0.65
N LEU A 65 9.29 1.57 0.04
CA LEU A 65 9.09 1.76 1.48
C LEU A 65 8.57 3.19 1.73
N PRO A 66 7.33 3.35 2.23
CA PRO A 66 6.87 4.67 2.65
C PRO A 66 7.60 5.11 3.92
N ILE A 67 7.87 6.41 4.03
CA ILE A 67 8.55 7.01 5.19
C ILE A 67 7.74 8.17 5.75
N SER A 68 8.03 8.53 7.00
CA SER A 68 7.40 9.68 7.61
C SER A 68 7.96 10.96 7.01
N ALA A 69 7.21 12.04 7.18
CA ALA A 69 7.64 13.31 6.63
C ALA A 69 8.78 13.95 7.46
N ALA A 70 8.87 13.62 8.75
CA ALA A 70 10.04 13.92 9.59
C ALA A 70 11.32 13.22 9.07
N ASP A 71 11.24 11.95 8.69
CA ASP A 71 12.40 11.24 8.10
C ASP A 71 12.76 11.81 6.73
N ALA A 72 11.74 12.12 5.91
CA ALA A 72 11.94 12.76 4.61
C ALA A 72 12.67 14.10 4.73
N GLU A 73 12.38 14.90 5.77
CA GLU A 73 13.08 16.15 6.03
C GLU A 73 14.57 15.94 6.29
N VAL A 74 14.95 14.93 7.08
CA VAL A 74 16.36 14.58 7.35
C VAL A 74 17.08 14.16 6.07
N ILE A 75 16.42 13.32 5.25
CA ILE A 75 16.96 12.84 3.98
C ILE A 75 17.14 14.01 3.00
N LEU A 76 16.11 14.83 2.80
CA LEU A 76 16.14 15.95 1.87
C LEU A 76 17.16 17.01 2.28
N ARG A 77 17.29 17.32 3.57
CA ARG A 77 18.35 18.23 4.07
C ARG A 77 19.76 17.70 3.75
N SER A 78 19.95 16.39 3.81
CA SER A 78 21.24 15.75 3.49
C SER A 78 21.58 15.82 2.00
N VAL A 79 20.57 15.90 1.12
CA VAL A 79 20.74 15.98 -0.34
C VAL A 79 20.90 17.44 -0.82
N VAL A 80 20.19 18.39 -0.21
CA VAL A 80 20.07 19.77 -0.74
C VAL A 80 21.30 20.66 -0.43
N GLY A 81 22.31 20.17 0.30
CA GLY A 81 23.52 20.93 0.66
C GLY A 81 24.82 20.50 -0.04
N GLY A 82 24.81 19.45 -0.87
CA GLY A 82 26.02 18.85 -1.44
C GLY A 82 26.19 19.13 -2.95
N ILE A 83 27.43 19.30 -3.39
CA ILE A 83 27.79 19.32 -4.83
C ILE A 83 27.85 17.85 -5.30
N GLY A 84 26.71 17.16 -5.41
CA GLY A 84 26.65 15.78 -5.88
C GLY A 84 25.43 14.98 -5.42
N PRO A 85 25.23 13.77 -5.97
CA PRO A 85 24.11 12.91 -5.58
C PRO A 85 24.26 12.43 -4.13
N GLY A 86 23.17 12.49 -3.35
CA GLY A 86 23.12 11.88 -2.02
C GLY A 86 22.99 10.37 -2.11
N ILE A 87 23.66 9.65 -1.20
CA ILE A 87 23.56 8.19 -1.08
C ILE A 87 22.76 7.86 0.17
N LEU A 88 21.74 7.01 0.01
CA LEU A 88 20.91 6.50 1.10
C LEU A 88 20.86 4.98 1.02
N ASN A 89 21.11 4.31 2.14
CA ASN A 89 20.96 2.86 2.23
C ASN A 89 19.53 2.52 2.65
N LEU A 90 18.84 1.74 1.80
CA LEU A 90 17.51 1.23 2.08
C LEU A 90 17.59 -0.28 2.34
N SER A 91 17.10 -0.71 3.51
CA SER A 91 16.93 -2.13 3.83
C SER A 91 15.45 -2.45 3.98
N TYR A 92 14.94 -3.42 3.24
CA TYR A 92 13.55 -3.84 3.27
C TYR A 92 13.45 -5.36 3.38
N VAL A 93 12.55 -5.83 4.23
CA VAL A 93 12.21 -7.24 4.37
C VAL A 93 10.70 -7.36 4.26
N GLY A 94 10.24 -7.79 3.09
CA GLY A 94 8.84 -8.11 2.82
C GLY A 94 8.57 -9.60 2.96
N LYS A 95 7.34 -9.97 3.34
CA LYS A 95 6.89 -11.35 3.34
C LYS A 95 5.54 -11.45 2.65
N THR A 96 5.46 -12.22 1.58
CA THR A 96 4.19 -12.58 0.94
C THR A 96 3.51 -13.67 1.77
N VAL A 97 2.23 -13.47 2.10
CA VAL A 97 1.44 -14.45 2.86
C VAL A 97 0.09 -14.65 2.18
N ILE A 98 -0.33 -15.90 2.07
CA ILE A 98 -1.73 -16.22 1.78
C ILE A 98 -2.50 -16.07 3.08
N ALA A 99 -3.50 -15.20 3.08
CA ALA A 99 -4.33 -14.90 4.22
C ALA A 99 -5.81 -15.09 3.85
N GLU A 100 -6.61 -15.53 4.82
CA GLU A 100 -8.06 -15.64 4.68
C GLU A 100 -8.69 -14.25 4.77
N ILE A 101 -9.61 -13.95 3.86
CA ILE A 101 -10.39 -12.71 3.81
C ILE A 101 -11.86 -13.07 3.83
N GLU A 102 -12.61 -12.53 4.79
CA GLU A 102 -14.04 -12.76 4.94
C GLU A 102 -14.83 -11.56 4.45
N ASN A 103 -15.73 -11.79 3.49
CA ASN A 103 -16.70 -10.80 3.04
C ASN A 103 -18.04 -11.02 3.75
N VAL A 104 -18.72 -9.95 4.12
CA VAL A 104 -20.09 -10.00 4.69
C VAL A 104 -21.06 -9.44 3.65
N ILE A 105 -22.07 -10.24 3.28
CA ILE A 105 -23.08 -9.89 2.28
C ILE A 105 -24.46 -9.97 2.92
N GLY A 106 -25.24 -8.88 2.83
CA GLY A 106 -26.63 -8.81 3.26
C GLY A 106 -27.56 -8.63 2.07
N VAL A 107 -28.73 -9.29 2.08
CA VAL A 107 -29.73 -9.24 1.00
C VAL A 107 -31.09 -8.89 1.58
N ILE A 108 -31.80 -7.96 0.93
CA ILE A 108 -33.22 -7.69 1.16
C ILE A 108 -33.92 -8.00 -0.17
N GLU A 109 -34.79 -9.00 -0.18
CA GLU A 109 -35.46 -9.43 -1.41
C GLU A 109 -36.50 -8.39 -1.86
N GLY A 110 -36.44 -8.01 -3.14
CA GLY A 110 -37.41 -7.10 -3.74
C GLY A 110 -38.76 -7.78 -3.96
N GLU A 111 -39.86 -7.05 -3.75
CA GLU A 111 -41.22 -7.62 -3.95
C GLU A 111 -41.52 -7.89 -5.44
N GLN A 112 -41.06 -7.01 -6.34
CA GLN A 112 -41.44 -7.07 -7.76
C GLN A 112 -40.40 -7.77 -8.65
N GLU A 113 -39.11 -7.54 -8.42
CA GLU A 113 -38.01 -8.13 -9.19
C GLU A 113 -36.90 -8.62 -8.23
N PRO A 114 -37.13 -9.70 -7.46
CA PRO A 114 -36.18 -10.19 -6.45
C PRO A 114 -34.84 -10.68 -7.02
N ASP A 115 -34.76 -10.90 -8.34
CA ASP A 115 -33.56 -11.31 -9.08
C ASP A 115 -32.74 -10.13 -9.65
N ARG A 116 -33.13 -8.88 -9.36
CA ARG A 116 -32.46 -7.66 -9.86
C ARG A 116 -31.96 -6.74 -8.76
#